data_AF-A0A094A0H2-F1
#
_entry.id   AF-A0A094A0H2-F1
#
_cell.length_a   1.000
_cell.length_b   1.000
_cell.length_c   1.000
_cell.angle_alpha   90.00
_cell.angle_beta   90.00
_cell.angle_gamma   90.00
#
_symmetry.space_group_name_H-M   'P 1'
#
loop_
_entity.id
_entity.type
_entity.pdbx_description
1 polymer ?
#
loop_
_entity_poly.entity_id
_entity_poly.type
_entity_poly.pdbx_seq_one_letter_code
_entity_poly.pdbx_strand_id
1 'polypeptide(L)'
;MSRADKEETSRSNQALVHQSTASEPVVQTPSQSSSASPKMSSKIEKIITRLQSKITEGQFYEAQQQTRVVAARYIKAKDWPAAIDILYNVASSLLKAEQGGSGGDLSIFLVDVYKQAELVPDAANKGKLLTLLRLFDAEEPTRKKFINEMIGWSAKFGSYPAGEPEL
;
A
#
# COMPACT_ATOMS: atom_id res chain seq x y z
N MET A 1 -66.92 26.44 -34.71
CA MET A 1 -67.73 27.68 -34.58
C MET A 1 -67.90 27.92 -33.09
N SER A 2 -67.59 29.05 -32.45
CA SER A 2 -67.34 30.42 -32.88
C SER A 2 -66.92 31.21 -31.61
N ARG A 3 -66.04 32.21 -31.77
CA ARG A 3 -65.82 33.43 -30.94
C ARG A 3 -65.48 33.21 -29.46
N ALA A 4 -64.29 33.55 -28.95
CA ALA A 4 -63.61 34.85 -28.91
C ALA A 4 -64.44 35.94 -28.21
N ASP A 5 -64.22 36.09 -26.90
CA ASP A 5 -64.49 37.31 -26.15
C ASP A 5 -63.15 37.89 -25.65
N LYS A 6 -62.96 39.17 -25.96
CA LYS A 6 -61.89 40.06 -25.53
C LYS A 6 -62.50 41.05 -24.52
N GLU A 7 -61.77 41.40 -23.47
CA GLU A 7 -61.72 42.72 -22.81
C GLU A 7 -60.70 42.61 -21.66
N GLU A 8 -59.49 43.14 -21.79
CA GLU A 8 -59.07 44.54 -21.56
C GLU A 8 -59.16 44.98 -20.10
N THR A 9 -58.01 45.06 -19.41
CA THR A 9 -57.77 46.06 -18.36
C THR A 9 -56.28 46.42 -18.31
N SER A 10 -56.04 47.70 -18.11
CA SER A 10 -54.85 48.49 -18.41
C SER A 10 -54.09 48.88 -17.14
N ARG A 11 -52.75 48.95 -17.24
CA ARG A 11 -51.78 49.80 -16.49
C ARG A 11 -51.58 49.58 -14.97
N SER A 12 -50.36 49.20 -14.57
CA SER A 12 -49.26 50.12 -14.20
C SER A 12 -48.34 49.57 -13.10
N ASN A 13 -47.06 49.93 -13.24
CA ASN A 13 -45.97 49.99 -12.26
C ASN A 13 -45.37 48.67 -11.75
N GLN A 14 -44.09 48.50 -11.41
CA GLN A 14 -42.79 49.19 -11.60
C GLN A 14 -41.87 48.46 -10.60
N ALA A 15 -40.76 47.85 -11.04
CA ALA A 15 -39.55 47.48 -10.26
C ALA A 15 -38.73 46.50 -11.12
N LEU A 16 -37.72 46.92 -11.89
CA LEU A 16 -36.36 47.27 -11.45
C LEU A 16 -35.75 46.27 -10.45
N VAL A 17 -35.16 45.19 -10.96
CA VAL A 17 -33.96 44.58 -10.36
C VAL A 17 -33.03 44.11 -11.48
N HIS A 18 -31.94 44.85 -11.66
CA HIS A 18 -30.73 44.38 -12.30
C HIS A 18 -30.11 43.28 -11.43
N GLN A 19 -29.66 42.18 -12.02
CA GLN A 19 -28.34 41.64 -11.70
C GLN A 19 -27.88 40.57 -12.69
N SER A 20 -26.80 40.94 -13.35
CA SER A 20 -25.79 40.10 -13.98
C SER A 20 -25.25 39.08 -12.98
N THR A 21 -25.26 37.79 -13.32
CA THR A 21 -24.40 36.80 -12.65
C THR A 21 -23.40 36.24 -13.65
N ALA A 22 -22.16 36.64 -13.42
CA ALA A 22 -20.98 36.19 -14.12
C ALA A 22 -20.65 34.74 -13.77
N SER A 23 -20.06 34.04 -14.73
CA SER A 23 -19.50 32.69 -14.60
C SER A 23 -18.32 32.68 -13.62
N GLU A 24 -18.38 31.79 -12.61
CA GLU A 24 -17.24 31.46 -11.76
C GLU A 24 -16.47 30.27 -12.35
N PRO A 25 -15.13 30.33 -12.48
CA PRO A 25 -14.31 29.16 -12.75
C PRO A 25 -13.92 28.50 -11.43
N VAL A 26 -14.34 27.24 -11.24
CA VAL A 26 -13.91 26.43 -10.08
C VAL A 26 -12.44 26.05 -10.26
N VAL A 27 -11.66 26.50 -9.28
CA VAL A 27 -10.23 26.32 -9.07
C VAL A 27 -9.89 24.83 -8.93
N GLN A 28 -9.04 24.30 -9.81
CA GLN A 28 -8.34 23.04 -9.60
C GLN A 28 -7.30 23.22 -8.51
N THR A 29 -7.50 22.55 -7.38
CA THR A 29 -6.48 22.35 -6.35
C THR A 29 -5.51 21.25 -6.83
N PRO A 30 -4.19 21.50 -6.88
CA PRO A 30 -3.24 20.43 -7.13
C PRO A 30 -3.09 19.59 -5.85
N SER A 31 -3.54 18.33 -5.95
CA SER A 31 -3.33 17.31 -4.92
C SER A 31 -1.83 17.12 -4.69
N GLN A 32 -1.39 17.34 -3.45
CA GLN A 32 0.01 17.26 -3.04
C GLN A 32 0.55 15.84 -3.23
N SER A 33 1.46 15.68 -4.18
CA SER A 33 2.34 14.50 -4.27
C SER A 33 3.31 14.54 -3.10
N SER A 34 3.24 13.57 -2.20
CA SER A 34 4.23 13.35 -1.15
C SER A 34 5.57 12.91 -1.77
N SER A 35 6.42 13.87 -2.11
CA SER A 35 7.76 13.61 -2.63
C SER A 35 8.67 13.12 -1.50
N ALA A 36 8.75 11.80 -1.32
CA ALA A 36 9.89 11.21 -0.63
C ALA A 36 11.19 11.68 -1.33
N SER A 37 12.18 12.11 -0.55
CA SER A 37 13.42 12.68 -1.09
C SER A 37 14.20 11.61 -1.90
N PRO A 38 14.70 11.91 -3.12
CA PRO A 38 15.41 10.94 -3.98
C PRO A 38 16.63 10.29 -3.31
N LYS A 39 17.24 10.97 -2.33
CA LYS A 39 18.40 10.46 -1.58
C LYS A 39 18.07 9.26 -0.68
N MET A 40 16.87 9.20 -0.10
CA MET A 40 16.52 8.14 0.84
C MET A 40 16.23 6.82 0.13
N SER A 41 15.51 6.81 -0.99
CA SER A 41 15.31 5.56 -1.75
C SER A 41 16.66 5.01 -2.25
N SER A 42 17.57 5.89 -2.71
CA SER A 42 18.91 5.46 -3.16
C SER A 42 19.75 4.76 -2.08
N LYS A 43 19.53 5.06 -0.79
CA LYS A 43 20.23 4.40 0.32
C LYS A 43 19.63 3.03 0.61
N ILE A 44 18.31 2.93 0.59
CA ILE A 44 17.59 1.66 0.80
C ILE A 44 17.90 0.69 -0.34
N GLU A 45 17.91 1.16 -1.59
CA GLU A 45 18.29 0.38 -2.76
C GLU A 45 19.71 -0.20 -2.65
N LYS A 46 20.69 0.60 -2.19
CA LYS A 46 22.06 0.12 -1.95
C LYS A 46 22.11 -0.95 -0.87
N ILE A 47 21.32 -0.80 0.20
CA ILE A 47 21.23 -1.79 1.27
C ILE A 47 20.66 -3.10 0.70
N ILE A 48 19.56 -3.03 -0.04
CA ILE A 48 18.90 -4.19 -0.66
C ILE A 48 19.86 -4.89 -1.62
N THR A 49 20.50 -4.14 -2.52
CA THR A 49 21.46 -4.67 -3.50
C THR A 49 22.60 -5.43 -2.82
N ARG A 50 23.16 -4.87 -1.74
CA ARG A 50 24.23 -5.52 -0.97
C ARG A 50 23.76 -6.81 -0.26
N LEU A 51 22.52 -6.83 0.25
CA LEU A 51 21.96 -8.03 0.87
C LEU A 51 21.65 -9.11 -0.18
N GLN A 52 21.19 -8.71 -1.36
CA GLN A 52 20.97 -9.61 -2.49
C GLN A 52 22.27 -10.17 -3.07
N SER A 53 23.38 -9.42 -3.08
CA SER A 53 24.66 -9.96 -3.53
C SER A 53 25.10 -11.17 -2.68
N LYS A 54 24.85 -11.12 -1.38
CA LYS A 54 25.11 -12.27 -0.49
C LYS A 54 24.33 -13.51 -0.87
N ILE A 55 23.10 -13.35 -1.34
CA ILE A 55 22.28 -14.46 -1.85
C ILE A 55 22.92 -15.02 -3.11
N THR A 56 23.37 -14.17 -4.03
CA THR A 56 24.08 -14.63 -5.25
C THR A 56 25.41 -15.32 -4.94
N GLU A 57 26.03 -14.99 -3.80
CA GLU A 57 27.25 -15.62 -3.28
C GLU A 57 26.97 -16.91 -2.48
N GLY A 58 25.72 -17.35 -2.36
CA GLY A 58 25.32 -18.54 -1.58
C GLY A 58 25.31 -18.33 -0.06
N GLN A 59 25.50 -17.11 0.42
CA GLN A 59 25.52 -16.75 1.84
C GLN A 59 24.11 -16.47 2.38
N PHE A 60 23.20 -17.44 2.25
CA PHE A 60 21.77 -17.25 2.49
C PHE A 60 21.42 -16.92 3.95
N TYR A 61 22.00 -17.68 4.89
CA TYR A 61 21.78 -17.44 6.32
C TYR A 61 22.31 -16.08 6.76
N GLU A 62 23.53 -15.73 6.34
CA GLU A 62 24.11 -14.39 6.54
C GLU A 62 23.23 -13.28 5.96
N ALA A 63 22.71 -13.45 4.74
CA ALA A 63 21.81 -12.50 4.12
C ALA A 63 20.55 -12.31 4.97
N GLN A 64 19.93 -13.40 5.44
CA GLN A 64 18.77 -13.37 6.33
C GLN A 64 19.08 -12.63 7.64
N GLN A 65 20.13 -13.01 8.36
CA GLN A 65 20.46 -12.40 9.66
C GLN A 65 20.77 -10.92 9.54
N GLN A 66 21.55 -10.53 8.52
CA GLN A 66 21.84 -9.11 8.28
C GLN A 66 20.59 -8.33 7.90
N THR A 67 19.67 -8.93 7.15
CA THR A 67 18.39 -8.29 6.81
C THR A 67 17.58 -8.00 8.06
N ARG A 68 17.49 -8.96 9.00
CA ARG A 68 16.78 -8.75 10.28
C ARG A 68 17.38 -7.60 11.08
N VAL A 69 18.72 -7.56 11.20
CA VAL A 69 19.42 -6.49 11.93
C VAL A 69 19.18 -5.13 11.29
N VAL A 70 19.23 -5.03 9.96
CA VAL A 70 19.02 -3.75 9.28
C VAL A 70 17.55 -3.32 9.35
N ALA A 71 16.60 -4.22 9.10
CA ALA A 71 15.17 -3.92 9.21
C ALA A 71 14.80 -3.45 10.62
N ALA A 72 15.33 -4.09 11.67
CA ALA A 72 15.11 -3.69 13.07
C ALA A 72 15.52 -2.23 13.36
N ARG A 73 16.55 -1.71 12.68
CA ARG A 73 16.97 -0.31 12.83
C ARG A 73 15.91 0.65 12.27
N TYR A 74 15.34 0.34 11.11
CA TYR A 74 14.28 1.16 10.50
C TYR A 74 12.96 1.03 11.25
N ILE A 75 12.63 -0.16 11.74
CA ILE A 75 11.49 -0.39 12.65
C ILE A 75 11.61 0.46 13.91
N LYS A 76 12.78 0.47 14.57
CA LYS A 76 13.02 1.30 15.76
C LYS A 76 12.86 2.80 15.47
N ALA A 77 13.22 3.23 14.27
CA ALA A 77 13.03 4.60 13.80
C ALA A 77 11.59 4.89 13.33
N LYS A 78 10.69 3.88 13.35
CA LYS A 78 9.34 3.92 12.77
C LYS A 78 9.33 4.29 11.28
N ASP A 79 10.43 4.03 10.57
CA ASP A 79 10.51 4.14 9.12
C ASP A 79 9.99 2.83 8.51
N TRP A 80 8.67 2.68 8.56
CA TRP A 80 7.97 1.49 8.09
C TRP A 80 8.18 1.21 6.60
N PRO A 81 8.10 2.21 5.69
CA PRO A 81 8.35 1.98 4.27
C PRO A 81 9.73 1.37 4.01
N ALA A 82 10.79 1.90 4.63
CA ALA A 82 12.13 1.36 4.47
C ALA A 82 12.27 -0.07 5.00
N ALA A 83 11.71 -0.36 6.18
CA ALA A 83 11.73 -1.70 6.74
C ALA A 83 10.99 -2.71 5.85
N ILE A 84 9.84 -2.31 5.32
CA ILE A 84 9.00 -3.12 4.42
C ILE A 84 9.73 -3.40 3.10
N ASP A 85 10.31 -2.39 2.47
CA ASP A 85 11.05 -2.55 1.22
C ASP A 85 12.25 -3.49 1.40
N ILE A 86 12.99 -3.35 2.49
CA ILE A 86 14.13 -4.22 2.79
C ILE A 86 13.67 -5.67 2.97
N LEU A 87 12.66 -5.91 3.81
CA LEU A 87 12.18 -7.25 4.10
C LEU A 87 11.58 -7.91 2.85
N TYR A 88 10.70 -7.21 2.14
CA TYR A 88 10.03 -7.73 0.95
C TYR A 88 11.01 -8.12 -0.15
N ASN A 89 11.96 -7.22 -0.49
CA ASN A 89 12.88 -7.48 -1.60
C ASN A 89 13.86 -8.62 -1.30
N VAL A 90 14.37 -8.70 -0.06
CA VAL A 90 15.31 -9.76 0.31
C VAL A 90 14.58 -11.10 0.51
N ALA A 91 13.40 -11.12 1.13
CA ALA A 91 12.57 -12.32 1.25
C ALA A 91 12.24 -12.89 -0.13
N SER A 92 11.79 -12.05 -1.08
CA SER A 92 11.52 -12.47 -2.46
C SER A 92 12.75 -13.09 -3.13
N SER A 93 13.94 -12.54 -2.86
CA SER A 93 15.19 -13.04 -3.45
C SER A 93 15.62 -14.38 -2.87
N LEU A 94 15.43 -14.58 -1.56
CA LEU A 94 15.69 -15.88 -0.90
C LEU A 94 14.71 -16.96 -1.39
N LEU A 95 13.42 -16.63 -1.47
CA LEU A 95 12.42 -17.58 -1.98
C LEU A 95 12.70 -17.97 -3.44
N LYS A 96 13.08 -17.00 -4.29
CA LYS A 96 13.52 -17.28 -5.68
C LYS A 96 14.79 -18.12 -5.77
N ALA A 97 15.64 -18.10 -4.75
CA ALA A 97 16.83 -18.94 -4.63
C ALA A 97 16.54 -20.27 -3.91
N GLU A 98 15.25 -20.66 -3.81
CA GLU A 98 14.78 -21.89 -3.17
C GLU A 98 15.17 -22.01 -1.69
N GLN A 99 15.50 -20.88 -1.04
CA GLN A 99 15.78 -20.81 0.39
C GLN A 99 14.49 -20.54 1.16
N GLY A 100 13.57 -21.51 1.09
CA GLY A 100 12.23 -21.43 1.68
C GLY A 100 12.24 -21.05 3.16
N GLY A 101 13.06 -21.72 3.98
CA GLY A 101 13.18 -21.42 5.40
C GLY A 101 13.60 -19.98 5.68
N SER A 102 14.69 -19.50 5.06
CA SER A 102 15.19 -18.14 5.28
C SER A 102 14.27 -17.05 4.70
N GLY A 103 13.75 -17.26 3.48
CA GLY A 103 12.83 -16.34 2.84
C GLY A 103 11.47 -16.29 3.54
N GLY A 104 11.00 -17.44 4.03
CA GLY A 104 9.76 -17.57 4.78
C GLY A 104 9.82 -16.89 6.14
N ASP A 105 10.93 -17.02 6.86
CA ASP A 105 11.15 -16.31 8.12
C ASP A 105 11.07 -14.78 7.95
N LEU A 106 11.70 -14.24 6.89
CA LEU A 106 11.61 -12.81 6.59
C LEU A 106 10.21 -12.39 6.13
N SER A 107 9.48 -13.27 5.43
CA SER A 107 8.10 -13.02 5.01
C SER A 107 7.16 -12.95 6.22
N ILE A 108 7.33 -13.83 7.20
CA ILE A 108 6.60 -13.77 8.48
C ILE A 108 6.96 -12.48 9.23
N PHE A 109 8.25 -12.13 9.27
CA PHE A 109 8.68 -10.89 9.91
C PHE A 109 8.08 -9.64 9.24
N LEU A 110 7.93 -9.65 7.91
CA LEU A 110 7.23 -8.59 7.18
C LEU A 110 5.78 -8.42 7.65
N VAL A 111 5.05 -9.50 7.87
CA VAL A 111 3.68 -9.44 8.39
C VAL A 111 3.64 -8.88 9.81
N ASP A 112 4.62 -9.23 10.66
CA ASP A 112 4.74 -8.64 11.99
C ASP A 112 5.04 -7.14 11.95
N VAL A 113 5.78 -6.67 10.94
CA VAL A 113 5.98 -5.24 10.69
C VAL A 113 4.66 -4.58 10.25
N TYR A 114 3.86 -5.23 9.41
CA TYR A 114 2.54 -4.72 9.02
C TYR A 114 1.63 -4.52 10.23
N LYS A 115 1.63 -5.48 11.17
CA LYS A 115 0.85 -5.37 12.42
C LYS A 115 1.36 -4.23 13.32
N GLN A 116 2.68 -4.07 13.45
CA GLN A 116 3.27 -2.98 14.26
C GLN A 116 3.04 -1.60 13.66
N ALA A 117 3.04 -1.50 12.33
CA ALA A 117 2.75 -0.28 11.58
C ALA A 117 1.24 -0.03 11.41
N GLU A 118 0.39 -0.95 11.90
CA GLU A 118 -1.07 -0.91 11.79
C GLU A 118 -1.56 -0.72 10.35
N LEU A 119 -0.88 -1.36 9.38
CA LEU A 119 -1.24 -1.23 7.98
C LEU A 119 -2.55 -1.94 7.67
N VAL A 120 -3.40 -1.24 6.91
CA VAL A 120 -4.64 -1.81 6.37
C VAL A 120 -4.33 -2.74 5.17
N PRO A 121 -5.16 -3.76 4.92
CA PRO A 121 -4.99 -4.66 3.78
C PRO A 121 -5.47 -4.04 2.46
N ASP A 122 -4.84 -2.95 2.05
CA ASP A 122 -5.04 -2.38 0.73
C ASP A 122 -4.40 -3.24 -0.38
N ALA A 123 -4.64 -2.86 -1.64
CA ALA A 123 -4.12 -3.57 -2.80
C ALA A 123 -2.58 -3.66 -2.82
N ALA A 124 -1.87 -2.65 -2.31
CA ALA A 124 -0.41 -2.60 -2.34
C ALA A 124 0.21 -3.53 -1.28
N ASN A 125 -0.39 -3.60 -0.09
CA ASN A 125 0.06 -4.47 0.99
C ASN A 125 -0.30 -5.93 0.72
N LYS A 126 -1.55 -6.20 0.29
CA LYS A 126 -1.97 -7.54 -0.14
C LYS A 126 -1.12 -8.04 -1.30
N GLY A 127 -0.87 -7.19 -2.31
CA GLY A 127 -0.08 -7.54 -3.48
C GLY A 127 1.33 -8.02 -3.15
N LYS A 128 2.01 -7.41 -2.17
CA LYS A 128 3.33 -7.86 -1.71
C LYS A 128 3.27 -9.24 -1.05
N LEU A 129 2.32 -9.46 -0.13
CA LEU A 129 2.21 -10.73 0.58
C LEU A 129 1.81 -11.87 -0.36
N LEU A 130 0.88 -11.64 -1.28
CA LEU A 130 0.51 -12.61 -2.33
C LEU A 130 1.67 -12.93 -3.26
N THR A 131 2.50 -11.93 -3.60
CA THR A 131 3.71 -12.15 -4.39
C THR A 131 4.67 -13.07 -3.66
N LEU A 132 4.91 -12.85 -2.36
CA LEU A 132 5.74 -13.74 -1.55
C LEU A 132 5.12 -15.14 -1.47
N LEU A 133 3.82 -15.26 -1.20
CA LEU A 133 3.11 -16.54 -1.09
C LEU A 133 3.29 -17.41 -2.35
N ARG A 134 3.27 -16.80 -3.54
CA ARG A 134 3.48 -17.50 -4.82
C ARG A 134 4.90 -17.98 -5.04
N LEU A 135 5.88 -17.46 -4.30
CA LEU A 135 7.28 -17.86 -4.39
C LEU A 135 7.64 -18.98 -3.39
N PHE A 136 6.77 -19.30 -2.44
CA PHE A 136 7.00 -20.46 -1.56
C PHE A 136 6.86 -21.76 -2.35
N ASP A 137 7.77 -22.70 -2.07
CA ASP A 137 7.50 -24.11 -2.38
C ASP A 137 6.26 -24.59 -1.61
N ALA A 138 5.47 -25.49 -2.22
CA ALA A 138 4.21 -25.92 -1.65
C ALA A 138 4.38 -26.65 -0.31
N GLU A 139 5.49 -27.38 -0.16
CA GLU A 139 5.83 -28.22 1.00
C GLU A 139 6.73 -27.48 2.01
N GLU A 140 7.11 -26.24 1.74
CA GLU A 140 7.94 -25.44 2.65
C GLU A 140 7.27 -25.30 4.03
N PRO A 141 7.89 -25.78 5.12
CA PRO A 141 7.29 -25.79 6.45
C PRO A 141 6.81 -24.43 6.94
N THR A 142 7.52 -23.35 6.58
CA THR A 142 7.18 -21.98 7.00
C THR A 142 5.96 -21.40 6.27
N ARG A 143 5.56 -21.97 5.12
CA ARG A 143 4.45 -21.46 4.28
C ARG A 143 3.12 -21.41 5.01
N LYS A 144 2.76 -22.49 5.72
CA LYS A 144 1.49 -22.55 6.49
C LYS A 144 1.44 -21.46 7.57
N LYS A 145 2.55 -21.23 8.26
CA LYS A 145 2.66 -20.17 9.25
C LYS A 145 2.49 -18.81 8.59
N PHE A 146 3.18 -18.55 7.48
CA PHE A 146 3.03 -17.30 6.75
C PHE A 146 1.58 -17.00 6.33
N ILE A 147 0.85 -18.00 5.80
CA ILE A 147 -0.58 -17.88 5.45
C ILE A 147 -1.40 -17.49 6.69
N ASN A 148 -1.23 -18.21 7.80
CA ASN A 148 -1.98 -17.92 9.03
C ASN A 148 -1.72 -16.50 9.55
N GLU A 149 -0.47 -16.04 9.51
CA GLU A 149 -0.12 -14.68 9.93
C GLU A 149 -0.72 -13.62 9.00
N MET A 150 -0.70 -13.87 7.68
CA MET A 150 -1.29 -12.99 6.67
C MET A 150 -2.81 -12.85 6.86
N ILE A 151 -3.53 -13.97 7.03
CA ILE A 151 -4.97 -13.96 7.30
C ILE A 151 -5.26 -13.27 8.64
N GLY A 152 -4.51 -13.58 9.69
CA GLY A 152 -4.68 -12.98 11.01
C GLY A 152 -4.43 -11.46 11.03
N TRP A 153 -3.44 -10.97 10.28
CA TRP A 153 -3.23 -9.53 10.06
C TRP A 153 -4.43 -8.91 9.34
N SER A 154 -4.88 -9.51 8.24
CA SER A 154 -5.97 -8.97 7.43
C SER A 154 -7.30 -8.93 8.19
N ALA A 155 -7.57 -9.93 9.03
CA ALA A 155 -8.76 -9.97 9.88
C ALA A 155 -8.75 -8.87 10.94
N LYS A 156 -7.57 -8.55 11.47
CA LYS A 156 -7.41 -7.56 12.53
C LYS A 156 -7.45 -6.12 12.03
N PHE A 157 -6.84 -5.86 10.88
CA PHE A 157 -6.66 -4.50 10.34
C PHE A 157 -7.51 -4.21 9.09
N GLY A 158 -8.26 -5.18 8.59
CA GLY A 158 -9.21 -5.05 7.49
C GLY A 158 -10.66 -4.91 7.95
N SER A 159 -11.57 -4.85 6.98
CA SER A 159 -13.02 -4.72 7.25
C SER A 159 -13.72 -6.07 7.47
N TYR A 160 -13.03 -7.18 7.18
CA TYR A 160 -13.58 -8.53 7.22
C TYR A 160 -13.03 -9.28 8.45
N PRO A 161 -13.85 -9.54 9.49
CA PRO A 161 -13.37 -10.12 10.75
C PRO A 161 -12.87 -11.57 10.62
N ALA A 162 -13.16 -12.25 9.50
CA ALA A 162 -12.65 -13.58 9.18
C ALA A 162 -11.39 -13.55 8.29
N GLY A 163 -10.90 -12.37 7.91
CA GLY A 163 -9.83 -12.19 6.93
C GLY A 163 -10.33 -11.66 5.58
N GLU A 164 -9.41 -11.07 4.82
CA GLU A 164 -9.71 -10.53 3.49
C GLU A 164 -10.07 -11.64 2.50
N PRO A 165 -11.20 -11.55 1.78
CA PRO A 165 -11.63 -12.58 0.82
C PRO A 165 -10.66 -12.84 -0.35
N GLU A 166 -9.77 -11.89 -0.64
CA GLU A 166 -8.80 -11.96 -1.75
C GLU A 166 -7.45 -12.57 -1.35
N LEU A 167 -7.27 -12.94 -0.07
CA LEU A 167 -6.06 -13.58 0.47
C LEU A 167 -6.28 -15.08 0.68
#